data_AF-R7UCB2-F1
#
_entry.id   AF-R7UCB2-F1
#
_cell.length_a   1.000
_cell.length_b   1.000
_cell.length_c   1.000
_cell.angle_alpha   90.00
_cell.angle_beta   90.00
_cell.angle_gamma   90.00
#
_symmetry.space_group_name_H-M   'P 1'
#
loop_
_entity.id
_entity.type
_entity.pdbx_description
1 polymer ?
#
loop_
_entity_poly.entity_id
_entity_poly.type
_entity_poly.pdbx_seq_one_letter_code
_entity_poly.pdbx_strand_id
1 'polypeptide(L)'
;MNQGEFTQALLMAFKDKEIKESLVELMAQAVTDPVAEKVSESVKNEVVKLRAELRDRDKKIKQMEERVDSLTSDIDQLEQYTRRNSLRITGIPETSEEDAVAKVMDLVNVALHLDPPLELSEVDRIHRADGLDIFFCCNKIYYY
;
A
#
# COMPACT_ATOMS: atom_id res chain seq x y z
N MET A 1 -59.50 58.98 3.25
CA MET A 1 -58.08 58.93 2.87
C MET A 1 -58.01 58.78 1.37
N ASN A 2 -57.45 59.76 0.68
CA ASN A 2 -57.31 59.69 -0.78
C ASN A 2 -56.08 58.84 -1.15
N GLN A 3 -56.11 58.12 -2.26
CA GLN A 3 -54.98 57.23 -2.66
C GLN A 3 -53.64 57.98 -2.73
N GLY A 4 -53.66 59.25 -3.14
CA GLY A 4 -52.48 60.11 -3.16
C GLY A 4 -51.87 60.37 -1.78
N GLU A 5 -52.69 60.60 -0.75
CA GLU A 5 -52.22 60.85 0.62
C GLU A 5 -51.58 59.61 1.25
N PHE A 6 -52.16 58.43 1.01
CA PHE A 6 -51.58 57.17 1.47
C PHE A 6 -50.21 56.92 0.83
N THR A 7 -50.10 57.10 -0.48
CA THR A 7 -48.83 56.92 -1.20
C THR A 7 -47.76 57.89 -0.69
N GLN A 8 -48.15 59.13 -0.38
CA GLN A 8 -47.25 60.16 0.12
C GLN A 8 -46.79 59.90 1.56
N ALA A 9 -47.70 59.43 2.42
CA ALA A 9 -47.39 59.01 3.78
C ALA A 9 -46.44 57.79 3.80
N LEU A 10 -46.69 56.81 2.91
CA LEU A 10 -45.83 55.65 2.73
C LEU A 10 -44.43 56.05 2.22
N LEU A 11 -44.35 57.00 1.29
CA LEU A 11 -43.08 57.54 0.80
C LEU A 11 -42.30 58.30 1.87
N MET A 12 -42.97 59.03 2.78
CA MET A 12 -42.31 59.68 3.90
C MET A 12 -41.79 58.65 4.91
N ALA A 13 -42.56 57.60 5.19
CA ALA A 13 -42.13 56.51 6.06
C ALA A 13 -40.88 55.78 5.52
N PHE A 14 -40.79 55.52 4.21
CA PHE A 14 -39.58 54.91 3.62
C PHE A 14 -38.37 55.85 3.52
N LYS A 15 -38.58 57.17 3.67
CA LYS A 15 -37.48 58.14 3.78
C LYS A 15 -36.99 58.30 5.22
N ASP A 16 -37.77 57.84 6.19
CA ASP A 16 -37.36 57.80 7.57
C ASP A 16 -36.19 56.82 7.73
N LYS A 17 -35.13 57.31 8.37
CA LYS A 17 -33.88 56.57 8.56
C LYS A 17 -34.10 55.36 9.46
N GLU A 18 -34.91 55.49 10.50
CA GLU A 18 -35.18 54.41 11.46
C GLU A 18 -35.95 53.26 10.79
N ILE A 19 -36.96 53.60 9.97
CA ILE A 19 -37.74 52.59 9.23
C ILE A 19 -36.86 51.86 8.22
N LYS A 20 -35.97 52.59 7.53
CA LYS A 20 -35.04 52.00 6.57
C LYS A 20 -34.02 51.08 7.24
N GLU A 21 -33.46 51.48 8.37
CA GLU A 21 -32.53 50.65 9.15
C GLU A 21 -33.21 49.38 9.66
N SER A 22 -34.43 49.48 10.20
CA SER A 22 -35.19 48.34 10.69
C SER A 22 -35.60 47.36 9.57
N LEU A 23 -35.92 47.86 8.37
CA LEU A 23 -36.16 47.03 7.18
C LEU A 23 -34.90 46.32 6.71
N VAL A 24 -33.74 46.99 6.75
CA VAL A 24 -32.45 46.39 6.39
C VAL A 24 -32.08 45.29 7.38
N GLU A 25 -32.30 45.50 8.68
CA GLU A 25 -32.09 44.45 9.70
C GLU A 25 -33.00 43.25 9.46
N LEU A 26 -34.30 43.46 9.25
CA LEU A 26 -35.25 42.38 8.97
C LEU A 26 -34.88 41.58 7.71
N MET A 27 -34.47 42.27 6.64
CA MET A 27 -34.02 41.60 5.42
C MET A 27 -32.68 40.87 5.62
N ALA A 28 -31.75 41.44 6.38
CA ALA A 28 -30.48 40.79 6.70
C ALA A 28 -30.75 39.49 7.47
N GLN A 29 -31.60 39.54 8.49
CA GLN A 29 -31.96 38.39 9.33
C GLN A 29 -32.70 37.31 8.52
N ALA A 30 -33.67 37.71 7.70
CA ALA A 30 -34.41 36.81 6.82
C ALA A 30 -33.54 36.09 5.78
N VAL A 31 -32.36 36.65 5.45
CA VAL A 31 -31.40 36.02 4.52
C VAL A 31 -30.33 35.22 5.27
N THR A 32 -29.80 35.72 6.39
CA THR A 32 -28.71 35.04 7.12
C THR A 32 -29.13 33.70 7.71
N ASP A 33 -30.33 33.61 8.28
CA ASP A 33 -30.77 32.39 8.97
C ASP A 33 -30.92 31.18 8.03
N PRO A 34 -31.67 31.27 6.90
CA PRO A 34 -31.79 30.15 5.97
C PRO A 34 -30.48 29.82 5.24
N VAL A 35 -29.62 30.82 5.01
CA VAL A 35 -28.28 30.57 4.43
C VAL A 35 -27.39 29.85 5.43
N ALA A 36 -27.37 30.26 6.70
CA ALA A 36 -26.59 29.60 7.74
C ALA A 36 -27.03 28.15 7.97
N GLU A 37 -28.35 27.90 7.96
CA GLU A 37 -28.90 26.54 8.10
C GLU A 37 -28.50 25.65 6.92
N LYS A 38 -28.67 26.15 5.69
CA LYS A 38 -28.35 25.40 4.47
C LYS A 38 -26.84 25.13 4.33
N VAL A 39 -26.00 26.08 4.72
CA VAL A 39 -24.54 25.90 4.77
C VAL A 39 -24.16 24.88 5.84
N SER A 40 -24.75 24.97 7.04
CA SER A 40 -24.51 24.02 8.14
C SER A 40 -24.87 22.59 7.74
N GLU A 41 -26.01 22.41 7.07
CA GLU A 41 -26.46 21.10 6.60
C GLU A 41 -25.57 20.56 5.46
N SER A 42 -25.19 21.42 4.51
CA SER A 42 -24.25 21.05 3.44
C SER A 42 -22.89 20.64 4.02
N VAL A 43 -22.35 21.37 4.99
CA VAL A 43 -21.07 21.04 5.64
C VAL A 43 -21.19 19.74 6.43
N LYS A 44 -22.29 19.51 7.16
CA LYS A 44 -22.50 18.24 7.87
C LYS A 44 -22.52 17.05 6.91
N ASN A 45 -23.20 17.18 5.77
CA ASN A 45 -23.28 16.12 4.77
C ASN A 45 -21.90 15.79 4.18
N GLU A 46 -21.10 16.81 3.84
CA GLU A 46 -19.73 16.60 3.36
C GLU A 46 -18.84 15.99 4.45
N VAL A 47 -18.97 16.40 5.71
CA VAL A 47 -18.22 15.78 6.83
C VAL A 47 -18.59 14.29 7.00
N VAL A 48 -19.87 13.94 6.88
CA VAL A 48 -20.32 12.54 6.94
C VAL A 48 -19.75 11.73 5.78
N LYS A 49 -19.81 12.28 4.56
CA LYS A 49 -19.29 11.64 3.35
C LYS A 49 -17.78 11.41 3.43
N LEU A 50 -17.01 12.45 3.79
CA LEU A 50 -15.56 12.35 3.95
C LEU A 50 -15.17 11.36 5.05
N ARG A 51 -15.92 11.29 6.16
CA ARG A 51 -15.70 10.28 7.21
C ARG A 51 -15.97 8.86 6.72
N ALA A 52 -16.97 8.66 5.85
CA ALA A 52 -17.23 7.36 5.25
C ALA A 52 -16.10 6.96 4.29
N GLU A 53 -15.66 7.88 3.43
CA GLU A 53 -14.54 7.65 2.51
C GLU A 53 -13.23 7.36 3.25
N LEU A 54 -12.95 8.06 4.36
CA LEU A 54 -11.80 7.77 5.21
C LEU A 54 -11.85 6.36 5.78
N ARG A 55 -12.99 5.94 6.35
CA ARG A 55 -13.14 4.58 6.89
C ARG A 55 -12.96 3.51 5.83
N ASP A 56 -13.47 3.72 4.62
CA ASP A 56 -13.31 2.76 3.53
C ASP A 56 -11.86 2.70 3.03
N ARG A 57 -11.17 3.85 2.97
CA ARG A 57 -9.74 3.89 2.67
C ARG A 57 -8.92 3.17 3.74
N ASP A 58 -9.20 3.40 5.03
CA ASP A 58 -8.50 2.74 6.14
C ASP A 58 -8.68 1.21 6.10
N LYS A 59 -9.89 0.73 5.81
CA LYS A 59 -10.14 -0.71 5.60
C LYS A 59 -9.31 -1.26 4.45
N LYS A 60 -9.24 -0.53 3.33
CA LYS A 60 -8.49 -0.97 2.15
C LYS A 60 -6.99 -0.98 2.44
N ILE A 61 -6.47 0.01 3.16
CA ILE A 61 -5.08 0.05 3.61
C ILE A 61 -4.77 -1.19 4.44
N LYS A 62 -5.60 -1.48 5.46
CA LYS A 62 -5.42 -2.66 6.30
C LYS A 62 -5.43 -3.98 5.51
N GLN A 63 -6.36 -4.13 4.57
CA GLN A 63 -6.39 -5.30 3.69
C GLN A 63 -5.15 -5.41 2.79
N MET A 64 -4.60 -4.29 2.35
CA MET A 64 -3.37 -4.28 1.57
C MET A 64 -2.16 -4.65 2.44
N GLU A 65 -2.08 -4.14 3.67
CA GLU A 65 -1.05 -4.50 4.65
C GLU A 65 -1.09 -6.00 4.97
N GLU A 66 -2.27 -6.56 5.30
CA GLU A 66 -2.44 -8.00 5.56
C GLU A 66 -1.99 -8.86 4.37
N ARG A 67 -2.25 -8.40 3.14
CA ARG A 67 -1.79 -9.09 1.92
C ARG A 67 -0.28 -9.01 1.73
N VAL A 68 0.33 -7.87 2.03
CA VAL A 68 1.79 -7.70 1.96
C VAL A 68 2.45 -8.63 2.98
N ASP A 69 1.94 -8.69 4.20
CA ASP A 69 2.48 -9.57 5.24
C ASP A 69 2.36 -11.05 4.85
N SER A 70 1.19 -11.46 4.34
CA SER A 70 0.98 -12.82 3.85
C SER A 70 1.94 -13.17 2.72
N LEU A 71 2.06 -12.31 1.71
CA LEU A 71 2.96 -12.54 0.57
C LEU A 71 4.43 -12.56 0.99
N THR A 72 4.81 -11.73 1.96
CA THR A 72 6.17 -11.71 2.52
C THR A 72 6.46 -13.04 3.22
N SER A 73 5.52 -13.52 4.05
CA SER A 73 5.65 -14.83 4.69
C SER A 73 5.72 -15.98 3.66
N ASP A 74 4.93 -15.92 2.59
CA ASP A 74 4.97 -16.93 1.52
C ASP A 74 6.31 -16.93 0.80
N ILE A 75 6.87 -15.75 0.51
CA ILE A 75 8.21 -15.59 -0.07
C ILE A 75 9.27 -16.19 0.87
N ASP A 76 9.24 -15.83 2.15
CA ASP A 76 10.19 -16.35 3.13
C ASP A 76 10.15 -17.89 3.21
N GLN A 77 8.95 -18.47 3.18
CA GLN A 77 8.78 -19.92 3.13
C GLN A 77 9.36 -20.51 1.84
N LEU A 78 9.06 -19.94 0.68
CA LEU A 78 9.58 -20.40 -0.61
C LEU A 78 11.10 -20.28 -0.71
N GLU A 79 11.68 -19.20 -0.18
CA GLU A 79 13.12 -19.04 -0.07
C GLU A 79 13.72 -20.11 0.84
N GLN A 80 13.09 -20.39 1.99
CA GLN A 80 13.52 -21.44 2.89
C GLN A 80 13.49 -22.82 2.21
N TYR A 81 12.43 -23.13 1.45
CA TYR A 81 12.33 -24.37 0.67
C TYR A 81 13.43 -24.47 -0.39
N THR A 82 13.75 -23.37 -1.06
CA THR A 82 14.80 -23.33 -2.09
C THR A 82 16.20 -23.47 -1.48
N ARG A 83 16.46 -22.83 -0.33
CA ARG A 83 17.74 -22.93 0.41
C ARG A 83 17.97 -24.32 0.98
N ARG A 84 16.92 -25.04 1.36
CA ARG A 84 17.07 -26.40 1.93
C ARG A 84 17.72 -27.38 0.95
N ASN A 85 17.50 -27.17 -0.35
CA ASN A 85 18.06 -27.96 -1.44
C ASN A 85 19.32 -27.35 -2.06
N SER A 86 19.83 -26.27 -1.46
CA SER A 86 21.00 -25.55 -1.94
C SER A 86 22.13 -25.57 -0.91
N LEU A 87 23.33 -25.95 -1.33
CA LEU A 87 24.55 -25.89 -0.53
C LEU A 87 25.46 -24.78 -1.05
N ARG A 88 26.10 -24.06 -0.13
CA ARG A 88 27.22 -23.16 -0.43
C ARG A 88 28.49 -23.84 0.03
N ILE A 89 29.36 -24.19 -0.91
CA ILE A 89 30.66 -24.78 -0.62
C ILE A 89 31.68 -23.64 -0.66
N THR A 90 32.36 -23.42 0.46
CA THR A 90 33.31 -22.31 0.63
C THR A 90 34.74 -22.83 0.66
N GLY A 91 35.70 -21.96 0.31
CA GLY A 91 37.13 -22.28 0.34
C GLY A 91 37.65 -23.06 -0.87
N ILE A 92 36.91 -23.07 -1.98
CA ILE A 92 37.38 -23.66 -3.25
C ILE A 92 38.10 -22.56 -4.06
N PRO A 93 39.44 -22.60 -4.18
CA PRO A 93 40.18 -21.60 -4.93
C PRO A 93 39.78 -21.62 -6.40
N GLU A 94 39.59 -20.42 -6.94
CA GLU A 94 39.38 -20.20 -8.37
C GLU A 94 40.66 -20.49 -9.14
N THR A 95 40.55 -21.26 -10.22
CA THR A 95 41.67 -21.57 -11.10
C THR A 95 41.34 -21.13 -12.52
N SER A 96 42.33 -20.69 -13.28
CA SER A 96 42.13 -20.34 -14.69
C SER A 96 41.60 -21.55 -15.47
N GLU A 97 40.55 -21.35 -16.28
CA GLU A 97 39.84 -22.40 -17.03
C GLU A 97 39.17 -23.48 -16.17
N GLU A 98 38.66 -23.13 -14.99
CA GLU A 98 37.96 -24.10 -14.16
C GLU A 98 36.60 -24.53 -14.71
N ASP A 99 36.30 -25.82 -14.51
CA ASP A 99 34.96 -26.36 -14.56
C ASP A 99 34.43 -26.51 -13.13
N ALA A 100 33.63 -25.53 -12.70
CA ALA A 100 32.99 -25.53 -11.39
C ALA A 100 32.06 -26.73 -11.20
N VAL A 101 31.44 -27.24 -12.27
CA VAL A 101 30.57 -28.42 -12.22
C VAL A 101 31.41 -29.64 -11.88
N ALA A 102 32.48 -29.89 -12.63
CA ALA A 102 33.38 -31.02 -12.39
C ALA A 102 33.96 -31.00 -10.96
N LYS A 103 34.44 -29.84 -10.49
CA LYS A 103 34.98 -29.69 -9.12
C LYS A 103 33.96 -30.08 -8.04
N VAL A 104 32.71 -29.64 -8.17
CA VAL A 104 31.66 -29.96 -7.19
C VAL A 104 31.28 -31.43 -7.25
N MET A 105 31.15 -32.00 -8.45
CA MET A 105 30.82 -33.42 -8.61
C MET A 105 31.93 -34.32 -8.04
N ASP A 106 33.20 -33.99 -8.28
CA ASP A 106 34.35 -34.69 -7.72
C ASP A 106 34.37 -34.56 -6.19
N LEU A 107 34.12 -33.36 -5.66
CA LEU A 107 34.05 -33.17 -4.21
C LEU A 107 32.96 -34.05 -3.58
N VAL A 108 31.75 -34.05 -4.13
CA VAL A 108 30.60 -34.78 -3.56
C VAL A 108 30.76 -36.29 -3.71
N ASN A 109 31.15 -36.78 -4.89
CA ASN A 109 31.20 -38.22 -5.15
C ASN A 109 32.51 -38.86 -4.71
N VAL A 110 33.64 -38.17 -4.89
CA VAL A 110 34.97 -38.73 -4.60
C VAL A 110 35.41 -38.40 -3.18
N ALA A 111 35.35 -37.13 -2.77
CA ALA A 111 35.88 -36.74 -1.46
C ALA A 111 34.91 -37.03 -0.31
N LEU A 112 33.60 -36.88 -0.53
CA LEU A 112 32.58 -37.21 0.48
C LEU A 112 32.05 -38.64 0.37
N HIS A 113 32.45 -39.40 -0.64
CA HIS A 113 32.08 -40.81 -0.85
C HIS A 113 30.56 -41.05 -0.81
N LEU A 114 29.77 -40.23 -1.52
CA LEU A 114 28.32 -40.40 -1.58
C LEU A 114 27.93 -41.74 -2.24
N ASP A 115 27.03 -42.49 -1.60
CA ASP A 115 26.50 -43.77 -2.11
C ASP A 115 24.95 -43.82 -2.00
N PRO A 116 24.21 -43.83 -3.12
CA PRO A 116 24.70 -43.85 -4.51
C PRO A 116 25.37 -42.52 -4.92
N PRO A 117 26.28 -42.54 -5.90
CA PRO A 117 26.89 -41.32 -6.40
C PRO A 117 25.85 -40.41 -7.02
N LEU A 118 26.01 -39.10 -6.80
CA LEU A 118 25.15 -38.07 -7.36
C LEU A 118 25.36 -37.99 -8.88
N GLU A 119 24.27 -37.97 -9.64
CA GLU A 119 24.32 -37.73 -11.08
C GLU A 119 24.07 -36.27 -11.43
N LEU A 120 24.67 -35.78 -12.52
CA LEU A 120 24.47 -34.39 -12.98
C LEU A 120 23.00 -34.11 -13.36
N SER A 121 22.25 -35.14 -13.76
CA SER A 121 20.81 -35.06 -14.07
C SER A 121 19.95 -34.69 -12.85
N GLU A 122 20.48 -34.89 -11.63
CA GLU A 122 19.82 -34.62 -10.36
C GLU A 122 20.16 -33.22 -9.82
N VAL A 123 21.10 -32.53 -10.48
CA VAL A 123 21.57 -31.20 -10.12
C VAL A 123 20.89 -30.15 -10.98
N ASP A 124 20.22 -29.20 -10.36
CA ASP A 124 19.53 -28.13 -11.09
C ASP A 124 20.49 -27.01 -11.51
N ARG A 125 21.43 -26.66 -10.63
CA ARG A 125 22.35 -25.54 -10.87
C ARG A 125 23.62 -25.67 -10.07
N ILE A 126 24.76 -25.49 -10.73
CA ILE A 126 26.06 -25.21 -10.11
C ILE A 126 26.60 -23.93 -10.72
N HIS A 127 27.03 -23.01 -9.87
CA HIS A 127 27.72 -21.80 -10.33
C HIS A 127 28.60 -21.22 -9.24
N ARG A 128 29.63 -20.49 -9.64
CA ARG A 128 30.44 -19.69 -8.73
C ARG A 128 29.62 -18.50 -8.22
N ALA A 129 29.64 -18.30 -6.92
CA ALA A 129 28.94 -17.23 -6.23
C ALA A 129 29.85 -16.03 -6.03
N ASP A 130 31.01 -16.29 -5.44
CA ASP A 130 32.05 -15.34 -5.05
C ASP A 130 33.41 -16.07 -5.16
N GLY A 131 34.53 -15.34 -5.14
CA GLY A 131 35.85 -15.87 -5.51
C GLY A 131 36.27 -17.22 -4.89
N LEU A 132 35.82 -17.57 -3.67
CA LEU A 132 36.11 -18.87 -3.05
C LEU A 132 34.89 -19.80 -2.90
N ASP A 133 33.72 -19.39 -3.39
CA ASP A 133 32.45 -19.99 -3.04
C ASP A 133 31.68 -20.48 -4.27
N ILE A 134 31.23 -21.73 -4.20
CA ILE A 134 30.41 -22.35 -5.23
C ILE A 134 29.03 -22.68 -4.65
N PHE A 135 27.97 -22.24 -5.34
CA PHE A 135 26.59 -22.64 -5.04
C PHE A 135 26.23 -23.89 -5.83
N PHE A 136 25.62 -24.84 -5.13
CA PHE A 136 25.15 -26.12 -5.63
C PHE A 136 23.68 -26.29 -5.23
N CYS A 137 22.78 -26.52 -6.19
CA CYS A 137 21.35 -26.80 -5.94
C CYS A 137 20.97 -28.16 -6.51
N CYS A 138 20.36 -29.02 -5.69
CA CYS A 138 19.94 -30.36 -6.06
C CYS A 138 18.50 -30.62 -5.59
N ASN A 139 17.61 -30.94 -6.51
CA ASN A 139 16.19 -31.20 -6.23
C ASN A 139 15.94 -32.52 -5.50
N LYS A 140 16.95 -33.40 -5.40
CA LYS A 140 16.81 -34.76 -4.87
C LYS A 140 17.73 -34.97 -3.66
N ILE A 141 17.29 -34.48 -2.50
CA ILE A 141 17.91 -34.86 -1.23
C ILE A 141 17.36 -36.24 -0.84
N TYR A 142 18.24 -37.24 -0.88
CA TYR A 142 17.96 -38.55 -0.29
C TYR A 142 17.90 -38.38 1.24
N TYR A 143 16.70 -38.49 1.81
CA TYR A 143 16.53 -38.61 3.26
C TYR A 143 16.84 -40.07 3.63
N TYR A 144 17.89 -40.28 4.42
CA TYR A 144 18.15 -41.57 5.10
C TYR A 144 17.29 -41.70 6.35
#